data_AF-A0A0F9JUS1-F1
#
_entry.id   AF-A0A0F9JUS1-F1
#
_cell.length_a   1.000
_cell.length_b   1.000
_cell.length_c   1.000
_cell.angle_alpha   90.00
_cell.angle_beta   90.00
_cell.angle_gamma   90.00
#
_symmetry.space_group_name_H-M   'P 1'
#
loop_
_entity.id
_entity.type
_entity.pdbx_description
1 polymer ?
#
loop_
_entity_poly.entity_id
_entity_poly.type
_entity_poly.pdbx_seq_one_letter_code
_entity_poly.pdbx_strand_id
1 'polypeptide(L)'
;MGDYLISVLVVGRDGLIVDIFTRDSEKLDEKKFVGAFSSLVELILKKLTLDYDLGTFGAGTFDTDKYRFIFCESGSENVLVTILEPRAFVDDIFPYTY
;
A
#
# COMPACT_ATOMS: atom_id res chain seq x y z
N MET A 1 -1.97 -9.82 -16.24
CA MET A 1 -1.30 -9.09 -15.13
C MET A 1 -2.25 -8.14 -14.42
N GLY A 2 -3.02 -7.30 -15.13
CA GLY A 2 -4.01 -6.41 -14.52
C GLY A 2 -5.19 -7.10 -13.81
N ASP A 3 -5.35 -8.43 -13.96
CA ASP A 3 -6.51 -9.17 -13.44
C ASP A 3 -6.52 -9.34 -11.92
N TYR A 4 -5.37 -9.27 -11.26
CA TYR A 4 -5.27 -9.38 -9.80
C TYR A 4 -5.25 -8.03 -9.08
N LEU A 5 -5.17 -6.92 -9.84
CA LEU A 5 -5.22 -5.58 -9.27
C LEU A 5 -6.63 -5.29 -8.79
N ILE A 6 -6.73 -4.95 -7.51
CA ILE A 6 -7.98 -4.54 -6.88
C ILE A 6 -8.02 -3.01 -6.83
N SER A 7 -7.03 -2.39 -6.19
CA SER A 7 -6.97 -0.94 -6.00
C SER A 7 -5.54 -0.47 -5.78
N VAL A 8 -5.29 0.82 -5.99
CA VAL A 8 -4.05 1.52 -5.69
C VAL A 8 -4.40 2.79 -4.91
N LEU A 9 -3.68 3.07 -3.85
CA LEU A 9 -3.87 4.24 -3.00
C LEU A 9 -2.58 5.04 -2.95
N VAL A 10 -2.72 6.36 -2.96
CA VAL A 10 -1.65 7.28 -2.57
C VAL A 10 -1.95 7.72 -1.14
N VAL A 11 -1.03 7.42 -0.23
CA VAL A 11 -1.18 7.70 1.21
C VAL A 11 -0.06 8.62 1.65
N GLY A 12 -0.40 9.72 2.30
CA GLY A 12 0.59 10.59 2.96
C GLY A 12 1.26 9.88 4.13
N ARG A 13 2.44 10.34 4.54
CA ARG A 13 3.14 9.78 5.72
C ARG A 13 2.38 9.98 7.05
N ASP A 14 1.41 10.88 7.06
CA ASP A 14 0.45 11.08 8.16
C ASP A 14 -0.69 10.04 8.16
N GLY A 15 -0.68 9.11 7.21
CA GLY A 15 -1.71 8.09 7.03
C GLY A 15 -2.95 8.57 6.29
N LEU A 16 -3.02 9.84 5.85
CA LEU A 16 -4.18 10.33 5.10
C LEU A 16 -4.13 9.86 3.64
N ILE A 17 -5.28 9.48 3.10
CA ILE A 17 -5.37 9.08 1.70
C ILE A 17 -5.52 10.32 0.83
N VAL A 18 -4.59 10.46 -0.12
CA VAL A 18 -4.52 11.53 -1.10
C VAL A 18 -5.38 11.19 -2.32
N ASP A 19 -5.25 9.95 -2.82
CA ASP A 19 -5.99 9.50 -4.00
C ASP A 19 -6.19 7.97 -4.00
N ILE A 20 -7.20 7.51 -4.74
CA ILE A 20 -7.55 6.10 -4.89
C ILE A 20 -7.92 5.80 -6.35
N PHE A 21 -7.29 4.76 -6.90
CA PHE A 21 -7.71 4.14 -8.14
C PHE A 21 -8.18 2.71 -7.88
N THR A 22 -9.44 2.40 -8.16
CA THR A 22 -10.01 1.06 -7.98
C THR A 22 -10.44 0.51 -9.33
N ARG A 23 -10.04 -0.73 -9.66
CA ARG A 23 -10.31 -1.33 -10.97
C ARG A 23 -11.80 -1.68 -11.15
N ASP A 24 -12.41 -2.28 -10.13
CA ASP A 24 -13.84 -2.63 -10.09
C ASP A 24 -14.48 -2.01 -8.85
N SER A 25 -15.24 -0.94 -9.02
CA SER A 25 -15.88 -0.19 -7.93
C SER A 25 -16.91 -1.01 -7.13
N GLU A 26 -17.38 -2.15 -7.67
CA GLU A 26 -18.33 -3.03 -6.98
C GLU A 26 -17.68 -3.96 -5.93
N LYS A 27 -16.35 -4.14 -5.96
CA LYS A 27 -15.64 -5.09 -5.08
C LYS A 27 -15.04 -4.47 -3.82
N LEU A 28 -15.01 -3.13 -3.71
CA LEU A 28 -14.28 -2.47 -2.62
C LEU A 28 -15.21 -1.74 -1.65
N ASP A 29 -15.19 -2.18 -0.39
CA ASP A 29 -15.61 -1.36 0.73
C ASP A 29 -14.46 -0.39 1.06
N GLU A 30 -14.31 0.66 0.25
CA GLU A 30 -13.22 1.65 0.31
C GLU A 30 -12.97 2.15 1.74
N LYS A 31 -14.04 2.30 2.54
CA LYS A 31 -13.96 2.76 3.92
C LYS A 31 -13.17 1.82 4.85
N LYS A 32 -13.23 0.50 4.62
CA LYS A 32 -12.45 -0.48 5.41
C LYS A 32 -10.96 -0.35 5.14
N PHE A 33 -10.59 -0.18 3.87
CA PHE A 33 -9.20 -0.02 3.48
C PHE A 33 -8.64 1.31 3.95
N VAL A 34 -9.42 2.39 3.82
CA VAL A 34 -9.04 3.72 4.33
C VAL A 34 -8.63 3.67 5.79
N GLY A 35 -9.48 3.14 6.67
CA GLY A 35 -9.14 3.07 8.10
C GLY A 35 -7.99 2.11 8.42
N ALA A 36 -7.89 0.98 7.71
CA ALA A 36 -6.82 0.02 7.92
C ALA A 36 -5.44 0.61 7.55
N PHE A 37 -5.32 1.29 6.41
CA PHE A 37 -4.03 1.80 5.95
C PHE A 37 -3.59 3.06 6.69
N SER A 38 -4.50 3.96 7.05
CA SER A 38 -4.13 5.12 7.88
C SER A 38 -3.46 4.69 9.18
N SER A 39 -3.93 3.61 9.80
CA SER A 39 -3.36 3.10 11.06
C SER A 39 -2.06 2.30 10.90
N LEU A 40 -1.89 1.61 9.77
CA LEU A 40 -0.72 0.76 9.50
C LEU A 40 0.48 1.56 8.98
N VAL A 41 0.24 2.49 8.04
CA VAL A 41 1.30 3.25 7.36
C VAL A 41 1.99 4.19 8.33
N GLU A 42 1.24 4.95 9.13
CA GLU A 42 1.81 5.86 10.13
C GLU A 42 2.71 5.09 11.11
N LEU A 43 2.24 3.95 11.64
CA LEU A 43 2.97 3.16 12.61
C LEU A 43 4.26 2.56 12.05
N ILE A 44 4.22 2.01 10.84
CA ILE A 44 5.36 1.34 10.21
C ILE A 44 6.41 2.34 9.77
N LEU A 45 6.01 3.40 9.04
CA LEU A 45 6.95 4.40 8.54
C LEU A 45 7.63 5.11 9.69
N LYS A 46 6.86 5.58 10.68
CA LYS A 46 7.40 6.30 11.84
C LYS A 46 8.43 5.45 12.59
N LYS A 47 8.13 4.18 12.85
CA LYS A 47 9.09 3.29 13.52
C LYS A 47 10.35 3.09 12.72
N LEU A 48 10.24 2.72 11.43
CA LEU A 48 11.41 2.34 10.64
C LEU A 48 12.33 3.54 10.32
N THR A 49 11.75 4.71 10.04
CA THR A 49 12.54 5.86 9.61
C THR A 49 13.00 6.75 10.77
N LEU A 50 12.19 6.89 11.83
CA LEU A 50 12.51 7.80 12.94
C LEU A 50 13.11 7.09 14.15
N ASP A 51 12.61 5.90 14.53
CA ASP A 51 13.09 5.24 15.75
C ASP A 51 14.40 4.47 15.55
N TYR A 52 14.71 4.05 14.31
CA TYR A 52 15.88 3.22 14.00
C TYR A 52 16.87 3.83 13.01
N ASP A 53 16.61 5.04 12.48
CA ASP A 53 17.48 5.74 11.51
C ASP A 53 17.94 4.86 10.33
N LEU A 54 17.02 4.03 9.82
CA LEU A 54 17.31 3.11 8.70
C LEU A 54 17.25 3.81 7.33
N GLY A 55 17.08 5.13 7.32
CA GLY A 55 16.82 5.91 6.11
C GLY A 55 15.37 5.83 5.66
N THR A 56 15.16 5.64 4.36
CA THR A 56 13.83 5.57 3.74
C THR A 56 13.22 4.17 3.87
N PHE A 57 11.89 4.07 3.90
CA PHE A 57 11.19 2.78 4.01
C PHE A 57 11.43 1.91 2.77
N GLY A 58 11.57 2.55 1.60
CA GLY A 58 11.79 1.87 0.33
C GLY A 58 10.53 1.16 -0.13
N ALA A 59 10.37 -0.12 0.22
CA ALA A 59 9.18 -0.89 -0.08
C ALA A 59 9.00 -2.08 0.86
N GLY A 60 7.76 -2.54 1.02
CA GLY A 60 7.43 -3.71 1.83
C GLY A 60 6.13 -4.36 1.38
N THR A 61 6.00 -5.66 1.64
CA THR A 61 4.79 -6.41 1.33
C THR A 61 4.14 -6.95 2.59
N PHE A 62 2.82 -6.88 2.66
CA PHE A 62 2.04 -7.44 3.75
C PHE A 62 0.93 -8.32 3.19
N ASP A 63 0.80 -9.52 3.74
CA ASP A 63 -0.18 -10.50 3.27
C ASP A 63 -1.22 -10.78 4.33
N THR A 64 -2.47 -10.91 3.89
CA THR A 64 -3.61 -11.39 4.68
C THR A 64 -4.27 -12.56 3.96
N ASP A 65 -5.22 -13.21 4.62
CA ASP A 65 -6.04 -14.27 4.03
C ASP A 65 -6.83 -13.79 2.81
N LYS A 66 -7.14 -12.50 2.73
CA LYS A 66 -8.01 -11.91 1.70
C LYS A 66 -7.30 -11.01 0.70
N TYR A 67 -6.17 -10.43 1.06
CA TYR A 67 -5.50 -9.41 0.27
C TYR A 67 -4.00 -9.50 0.42
N ARG A 68 -3.32 -9.09 -0.64
CA ARG A 68 -1.89 -8.84 -0.66
C ARG A 68 -1.65 -7.35 -0.87
N PHE A 69 -0.74 -6.79 -0.10
CA PHE A 69 -0.42 -5.37 -0.11
C PHE A 69 1.03 -5.18 -0.48
N ILE A 70 1.28 -4.20 -1.35
CA ILE A 70 2.63 -3.72 -1.67
C ILE A 70 2.66 -2.24 -1.30
N PHE A 71 3.55 -1.88 -0.39
CA PHE A 71 3.85 -0.51 0.00
C PHE A 71 5.13 -0.11 -0.70
N CYS A 72 5.12 1.01 -1.42
CA CYS A 72 6.32 1.58 -2.02
C CYS A 72 6.38 3.06 -1.69
N GLU A 73 7.53 3.53 -1.22
CA GLU A 73 7.76 4.95 -1.02
C GLU A 73 7.68 5.69 -2.36
N SER A 74 6.93 6.80 -2.39
CA SER A 74 6.72 7.61 -3.58
C SER A 74 7.09 9.06 -3.27
N GLY A 75 8.39 9.35 -3.43
CA GLY A 75 8.97 10.62 -3.02
C GLY A 75 9.05 10.78 -1.49
N SER A 76 9.28 12.01 -1.03
CA SER A 76 9.48 12.28 0.40
C SER A 76 8.20 12.22 1.23
N GLU A 77 7.03 12.47 0.63
CA GLU A 77 5.80 12.74 1.38
C GLU A 77 4.77 11.60 1.33
N ASN A 78 4.89 10.67 0.38
CA ASN A 78 3.84 9.71 0.09
C ASN A 78 4.34 8.27 0.03
N VAL A 79 3.40 7.35 0.20
CA VAL A 79 3.54 5.93 -0.02
C VAL A 79 2.43 5.47 -0.96
N LEU A 80 2.83 4.77 -2.01
CA LEU A 80 1.92 4.06 -2.89
C LEU A 80 1.58 2.71 -2.27
N VAL A 81 0.28 2.42 -2.14
CA VAL A 81 -0.22 1.16 -1.62
C VAL A 81 -0.99 0.45 -2.72
N THR A 82 -0.43 -0.65 -3.22
CA THR A 82 -1.11 -1.51 -4.19
C THR A 82 -1.81 -2.64 -3.46
N ILE A 83 -3.11 -2.80 -3.72
CA ILE A 83 -3.95 -3.87 -3.18
C ILE A 83 -4.22 -4.89 -4.28
N LEU A 84 -3.92 -6.13 -3.97
CA LEU A 84 -4.01 -7.25 -4.89
C LEU A 84 -4.86 -8.38 -4.30
N GLU A 85 -5.40 -9.21 -5.19
CA GLU A 85 -5.92 -10.51 -4.80
C GLU A 85 -4.80 -11.35 -4.12
N PRO A 86 -5.13 -12.21 -3.14
CA PRO A 86 -4.13 -12.91 -2.33
C PRO A 86 -3.34 -13.95 -3.13
N ARG A 87 -3.81 -14.31 -4.33
CA ARG A 87 -3.15 -15.23 -5.26
C ARG A 87 -2.15 -14.54 -6.19
N ALA A 88 -2.08 -13.22 -6.18
CA ALA A 88 -1.19 -12.45 -7.04
C ALA A 88 0.26 -12.70 -6.64
N PHE A 89 1.15 -13.07 -7.56
CA PHE A 89 2.57 -13.22 -7.25
C PHE A 89 3.23 -11.85 -7.14
N VAL A 90 3.91 -11.57 -6.01
CA VAL A 90 4.58 -10.28 -5.77
C VAL A 90 5.60 -10.01 -6.87
N ASP A 91 6.43 -11.00 -7.20
CA ASP A 91 7.53 -10.84 -8.15
C ASP A 91 7.07 -10.42 -9.56
N ASP A 92 5.84 -10.79 -9.94
CA ASP A 92 5.26 -10.42 -11.23
C ASP A 92 4.77 -8.96 -11.27
N ILE A 93 4.52 -8.36 -10.11
CA ILE A 93 3.82 -7.08 -9.97
C ILE A 93 4.73 -5.99 -9.42
N PHE A 94 5.62 -6.34 -8.48
CA PHE A 94 6.54 -5.43 -7.81
C PHE A 94 7.40 -4.55 -8.76
N PRO A 95 7.86 -5.04 -9.93
CA PRO A 95 8.58 -4.18 -10.87
C PRO A 95 7.75 -3.01 -11.43
N TYR A 96 6.42 -3.09 -11.37
CA TYR A 96 5.50 -2.07 -11.87
C TYR A 96 4.98 -1.12 -10.79
N THR A 97 5.39 -1.29 -9.54
CA THR A 97 4.95 -0.46 -8.41
C THR A 97 5.86 0.75 -8.15
N TYR A 98 6.89 0.95 -8.97
CA TYR A 98 7.79 2.11 -8.98
C TYR A 98 7.41 3.15 -10.03
#